data_AF-A0A946CEE1-F1
#
_entry.id   AF-A0A946CEE1-F1
#
_cell.length_a   1.000
_cell.length_b   1.000
_cell.length_c   1.000
_cell.angle_alpha   90.00
_cell.angle_beta   90.00
_cell.angle_gamma   90.00
#
_symmetry.space_group_name_H-M   'P 1'
#
loop_
_entity.id
_entity.type
_entity.pdbx_description
1 polymer ?
#
loop_
_entity_poly.entity_id
_entity_poly.type
_entity_poly.pdbx_seq_one_letter_code
_entity_poly.pdbx_strand_id
1 'polypeptide(L)'
;MRIFIDWWRGEQNHEETTRALRRYLHQTVAHRESEYDLQSVARIAMSLGLFSVSLEFQGQAWRQLEKRALSTQSLDIRVRFIRSLLHQGRLHQALNEIEKINTRDLPNPLAGIVATMERYVGWCLTQDRSTGKVETLISTKEDWEDFVQGRDVLIYGPGQVDRLPSLGKGFVVARIMGPGVYRWSSGDDLVGNRTDIVYSIPENIEDARSEESGRVLDALAQYSWVCVKKTDALRTSNSRAVNTFSPLYDRGQPQMVPLAVVDLITSGAKPYVIGSDFFASPVAYRPSDVRLVGGLDGKRQSDTGSNGGSFDRTSLMASHNIVENWSLTKNLFEAGLVSGDSGFEEVMTHSLSELMDIYDAHLGISRI
;
A
#
# COMPACT_ATOMS: atom_id res chain seq x y z
N MET A 1 -6.35 -17.90 -21.79
CA MET A 1 -5.36 -17.39 -22.76
C MET A 1 -6.01 -16.72 -23.97
N ARG A 2 -6.89 -17.39 -24.73
CA ARG A 2 -7.58 -16.78 -25.89
C ARG A 2 -8.35 -15.48 -25.55
N ILE A 3 -9.12 -15.47 -24.47
CA ILE A 3 -9.84 -14.25 -24.00
C ILE A 3 -8.91 -13.05 -23.80
N PHE A 4 -7.73 -13.26 -23.20
CA PHE A 4 -6.74 -12.19 -23.01
C PHE A 4 -6.07 -11.78 -24.33
N ILE A 5 -5.88 -12.70 -25.27
CA ILE A 5 -5.33 -12.42 -26.60
C ILE A 5 -6.31 -11.58 -27.42
N ASP A 6 -7.58 -11.97 -27.44
CA ASP A 6 -8.64 -11.28 -28.17
C ASP A 6 -8.80 -9.84 -27.63
N TRP A 7 -8.81 -9.68 -26.30
CA TRP A 7 -8.81 -8.35 -25.66
C TRP A 7 -7.53 -7.54 -25.92
N TRP A 8 -6.36 -8.17 -25.86
CA TRP A 8 -5.09 -7.50 -26.18
C TRP A 8 -5.07 -6.96 -27.62
N ARG A 9 -5.71 -7.67 -28.55
CA ARG A 9 -5.84 -7.27 -29.97
C ARG A 9 -6.93 -6.23 -30.23
N GLY A 10 -7.74 -5.87 -29.23
CA GLY A 10 -8.89 -4.98 -29.40
C GLY A 10 -10.08 -5.66 -30.10
N GLU A 11 -10.10 -7.00 -30.16
CA GLU A 11 -11.21 -7.75 -30.74
C GLU A 11 -12.40 -7.88 -29.77
N GLN A 12 -12.22 -7.44 -28.52
CA GLN A 12 -13.25 -7.35 -27.47
C GLN A 12 -13.06 -6.08 -26.66
N ASN A 13 -14.17 -5.44 -26.30
CA ASN A 13 -14.14 -4.31 -25.38
C ASN A 13 -14.00 -4.77 -23.92
N HIS A 14 -13.76 -3.82 -23.01
CA HIS A 14 -13.55 -4.08 -21.58
C HIS A 14 -14.67 -4.90 -20.94
N GLU A 15 -15.93 -4.55 -21.23
CA GLU A 15 -17.11 -5.21 -20.65
C GLU A 15 -17.25 -6.66 -21.16
N GLU A 16 -17.02 -6.88 -22.44
CA GLU A 16 -17.06 -8.19 -23.08
C GLU A 16 -16.00 -9.14 -22.52
N THR A 17 -14.77 -8.66 -22.36
CA THR A 17 -13.68 -9.41 -21.75
C THR A 17 -13.95 -9.70 -20.29
N THR A 18 -14.46 -8.73 -19.54
CA THR A 18 -14.90 -8.94 -18.16
C THR A 18 -15.94 -10.05 -18.08
N ARG A 19 -16.98 -10.00 -18.92
CA ARG A 19 -18.03 -11.03 -18.97
C ARG A 19 -17.49 -12.40 -19.42
N ALA A 20 -16.53 -12.44 -20.34
CA ALA A 20 -15.91 -13.69 -20.81
C ALA A 20 -15.06 -14.34 -19.72
N LEU A 21 -14.26 -13.56 -18.99
CA LEU A 21 -13.44 -14.05 -17.88
C LEU A 21 -14.30 -14.54 -16.71
N ARG A 22 -15.36 -13.82 -16.35
CA ARG A 22 -16.36 -14.27 -15.36
C ARG A 22 -16.94 -15.63 -15.75
N ARG A 23 -17.39 -15.79 -17.00
CA ARG A 23 -17.91 -17.07 -17.50
C ARG A 23 -16.86 -18.18 -17.40
N TYR A 24 -15.61 -17.92 -17.80
CA TYR A 24 -14.51 -18.89 -17.67
C TYR A 24 -14.26 -19.31 -16.22
N LEU A 25 -14.23 -18.34 -15.30
CA LEU A 25 -14.06 -18.58 -13.87
C LEU A 25 -15.13 -19.53 -13.31
N HIS A 26 -16.40 -19.26 -13.64
CA HIS A 26 -17.54 -20.04 -13.17
C HIS A 26 -17.68 -21.40 -13.83
N GLN A 27 -17.31 -21.54 -15.11
CA GLN A 27 -17.53 -22.77 -15.89
C GLN A 27 -16.36 -23.75 -15.82
N THR A 28 -15.12 -23.28 -15.63
CA THR A 28 -13.93 -24.12 -15.88
C THR A 28 -12.94 -24.15 -14.71
N VAL A 29 -12.79 -23.04 -13.99
CA VAL A 29 -11.63 -22.79 -13.12
C VAL A 29 -11.92 -23.12 -11.65
N ALA A 30 -13.15 -22.87 -11.17
CA ALA A 30 -13.49 -22.94 -9.74
C ALA A 30 -13.17 -24.27 -9.03
N HIS A 31 -12.92 -25.35 -9.78
CA HIS A 31 -12.64 -26.69 -9.24
C HIS A 31 -11.31 -27.32 -9.66
N ARG A 32 -10.53 -26.70 -10.57
CA ARG A 32 -9.33 -27.33 -11.15
C ARG A 32 -8.03 -26.56 -10.92
N GLU A 33 -8.09 -25.25 -10.81
CA GLU A 33 -6.90 -24.41 -10.62
C GLU A 33 -6.55 -24.30 -9.14
N SER A 34 -5.27 -24.16 -8.82
CA SER A 34 -4.80 -23.91 -7.45
C SER A 34 -5.11 -22.48 -7.01
N GLU A 35 -5.10 -22.22 -5.70
CA GLU A 35 -5.24 -20.87 -5.17
C GLU A 35 -4.08 -19.96 -5.62
N TYR A 36 -2.90 -20.54 -5.86
CA TYR A 36 -1.74 -19.82 -6.36
C TYR A 36 -1.96 -19.30 -7.80
N ASP A 37 -2.56 -20.12 -8.66
CA ASP A 37 -2.86 -19.76 -10.04
C ASP A 37 -3.98 -18.71 -10.10
N LEU A 38 -5.02 -18.89 -9.29
CA LEU A 38 -6.11 -17.91 -9.15
C LEU A 38 -5.59 -16.52 -8.75
N GLN A 39 -4.70 -16.43 -7.76
CA GLN A 39 -4.06 -15.18 -7.37
C GLN A 39 -3.20 -14.57 -8.49
N SER A 40 -2.52 -15.41 -9.26
CA SER A 40 -1.69 -14.96 -10.38
C SER A 40 -2.54 -14.39 -11.51
N VAL A 41 -3.66 -15.06 -11.83
CA VAL A 41 -4.65 -14.56 -12.80
C VAL A 41 -5.30 -13.27 -12.32
N ALA A 42 -5.62 -13.15 -11.03
CA ALA A 42 -6.12 -11.90 -10.45
C ALA A 42 -5.15 -10.74 -10.67
N ARG A 43 -3.86 -10.92 -10.39
CA ARG A 43 -2.85 -9.89 -10.63
C ARG A 43 -2.74 -9.51 -12.10
N ILE A 44 -2.80 -10.48 -13.00
CA ILE A 44 -2.81 -10.21 -14.44
C ILE A 44 -4.04 -9.39 -14.82
N ALA A 45 -5.23 -9.79 -14.38
CA ALA A 45 -6.46 -9.04 -14.62
C ALA A 45 -6.36 -7.59 -14.10
N MET A 46 -5.81 -7.40 -12.89
CA MET A 46 -5.56 -6.07 -12.32
C MET A 46 -4.56 -5.25 -13.14
N SER A 47 -3.43 -5.84 -13.59
CA SER A 47 -2.46 -5.14 -14.45
C SER A 47 -3.09 -4.67 -15.75
N LEU A 48 -4.11 -5.38 -16.21
CA LEU A 48 -4.88 -5.11 -17.41
C LEU A 48 -6.08 -4.17 -17.15
N GLY A 49 -6.23 -3.65 -15.93
CA GLY A 49 -7.30 -2.74 -15.56
C GLY A 49 -8.66 -3.40 -15.37
N LEU A 50 -8.73 -4.73 -15.31
CA LEU A 50 -9.95 -5.54 -15.08
C LEU A 50 -10.08 -5.84 -13.57
N PHE A 51 -10.33 -4.81 -12.77
CA PHE A 51 -10.32 -4.84 -11.31
C PHE A 51 -11.46 -5.67 -10.71
N SER A 52 -12.70 -5.51 -11.16
CA SER A 52 -13.83 -6.30 -10.63
C SER A 52 -13.63 -7.80 -10.86
N VAL A 53 -13.12 -8.17 -12.04
CA VAL A 53 -12.77 -9.56 -12.38
C VAL A 53 -11.61 -10.06 -11.53
N SER A 54 -10.58 -9.23 -11.33
CA SER A 54 -9.46 -9.56 -10.44
C SER A 54 -9.98 -9.94 -9.04
N LEU A 55 -10.91 -9.17 -8.49
CA LEU A 55 -11.51 -9.46 -7.19
C LEU A 55 -12.25 -10.80 -7.16
N GLU A 56 -12.95 -11.19 -8.22
CA GLU A 56 -13.59 -12.50 -8.28
C GLU A 56 -12.60 -13.66 -8.26
N PHE A 57 -11.49 -13.54 -9.00
CA PHE A 57 -10.40 -14.52 -8.95
C PHE A 57 -9.78 -14.59 -7.55
N GLN A 58 -9.55 -13.43 -6.89
CA GLN A 58 -9.08 -13.40 -5.50
C GLN A 58 -10.07 -14.06 -4.54
N GLY A 59 -11.36 -13.77 -4.67
CA GLY A 59 -12.42 -14.37 -3.84
C GLY A 59 -12.51 -15.89 -4.01
N GLN A 60 -12.29 -16.41 -5.22
CA GLN A 60 -12.16 -17.86 -5.41
C GLN A 60 -10.89 -18.42 -4.77
N ALA A 61 -9.75 -17.72 -4.89
CA ALA A 61 -8.51 -18.14 -4.23
C ALA A 61 -8.67 -18.21 -2.71
N TRP A 62 -9.30 -17.21 -2.10
CA TRP A 62 -9.59 -17.19 -0.65
C TRP A 62 -10.47 -18.35 -0.22
N ARG A 63 -11.54 -18.66 -0.98
CA ARG A 63 -12.39 -19.83 -0.70
C ARG A 63 -11.65 -21.16 -0.80
N GLN A 64 -10.76 -21.32 -1.78
CA GLN A 64 -9.93 -22.52 -1.87
C GLN A 64 -8.93 -22.61 -0.71
N LEU A 65 -8.32 -21.49 -0.35
CA LEU A 65 -7.36 -21.41 0.75
C LEU A 65 -8.01 -21.74 2.10
N GLU A 66 -9.23 -21.25 2.35
CA GLU A 66 -10.03 -21.61 3.52
C GLU A 66 -10.30 -23.12 3.58
N LYS A 67 -10.77 -23.72 2.47
CA LYS A 67 -10.98 -25.19 2.39
C LYS A 67 -9.70 -25.98 2.68
N ARG A 68 -8.57 -25.55 2.11
CA ARG A 68 -7.27 -26.20 2.32
C ARG A 68 -6.79 -26.05 3.77
N ALA A 69 -6.94 -24.86 4.36
CA ALA A 69 -6.55 -24.59 5.74
C ALA A 69 -7.32 -25.47 6.75
N LEU A 70 -8.58 -25.79 6.44
CA LEU A 70 -9.38 -26.72 7.25
C LEU A 70 -8.92 -28.18 7.15
N SER A 71 -8.32 -28.58 6.03
CA SER A 71 -7.94 -29.98 5.76
C SER A 71 -6.45 -30.28 5.93
N THR A 72 -5.61 -29.28 6.20
CA THR A 72 -4.15 -29.43 6.29
C THR A 72 -3.58 -28.92 7.60
N GLN A 73 -2.45 -29.48 8.01
CA GLN A 73 -1.62 -28.93 9.09
C GLN A 73 -0.45 -28.09 8.56
N SER A 74 -0.39 -27.84 7.24
CA SER A 74 0.63 -26.97 6.66
C SER A 74 0.52 -25.55 7.21
N LEU A 75 1.57 -25.13 7.92
CA LEU A 75 1.67 -23.78 8.48
C LEU A 75 1.68 -22.71 7.40
N ASP A 76 2.32 -22.95 6.25
CA ASP A 76 2.33 -22.02 5.12
C ASP A 76 0.90 -21.69 4.65
N ILE A 77 0.08 -22.74 4.49
CA ILE A 77 -1.33 -22.58 4.11
C ILE A 77 -2.11 -21.82 5.18
N ARG A 78 -1.87 -22.09 6.47
CA ARG A 78 -2.51 -21.35 7.57
C ARG A 78 -2.11 -19.87 7.58
N VAL A 79 -0.83 -19.55 7.40
CA VAL A 79 -0.32 -18.17 7.34
C VAL A 79 -0.95 -17.41 6.17
N ARG A 80 -1.00 -18.02 4.98
CA ARG A 80 -1.67 -17.42 3.82
C ARG A 80 -3.18 -17.25 4.07
N PHE A 81 -3.81 -18.21 4.73
CA PHE A 81 -5.22 -18.10 5.10
C PHE A 81 -5.47 -16.93 6.06
N ILE A 82 -4.63 -16.76 7.08
CA ILE A 82 -4.69 -15.59 7.99
C ILE A 82 -4.56 -14.29 7.20
N ARG A 83 -3.61 -14.16 6.26
CA ARG A 83 -3.51 -12.97 5.38
C ARG A 83 -4.80 -12.70 4.63
N SER A 84 -5.41 -13.74 4.05
CA SER A 84 -6.68 -13.58 3.34
C SER A 84 -7.79 -13.07 4.27
N LEU A 85 -7.81 -13.47 5.54
CA LEU A 85 -8.76 -12.96 6.53
C LEU A 85 -8.49 -11.48 6.84
N LEU A 86 -7.22 -11.06 6.96
CA LEU A 86 -6.85 -9.65 7.11
C LEU A 86 -7.34 -8.81 5.93
N HIS A 87 -7.13 -9.27 4.70
CA HIS A 87 -7.54 -8.56 3.49
C HIS A 87 -9.06 -8.51 3.29
N GLN A 88 -9.80 -9.42 3.93
CA GLN A 88 -11.27 -9.45 4.00
C GLN A 88 -11.85 -8.67 5.20
N GLY A 89 -11.01 -8.09 6.07
CA GLY A 89 -11.45 -7.44 7.31
C GLY A 89 -12.00 -8.40 8.38
N ARG A 90 -11.78 -9.72 8.24
CA ARG A 90 -12.25 -10.76 9.18
C ARG A 90 -11.29 -10.89 10.38
N LEU A 91 -11.03 -9.79 11.08
CA LEU A 91 -9.97 -9.66 12.10
C LEU A 91 -10.10 -10.62 13.28
N HIS A 92 -11.30 -10.79 13.85
CA HIS A 92 -11.51 -11.75 14.95
C HIS A 92 -11.22 -13.20 14.52
N GLN A 93 -11.55 -13.56 13.28
CA GLN A 93 -11.26 -14.90 12.78
C GLN A 93 -9.77 -15.06 12.49
N ALA A 94 -9.11 -14.01 12.00
CA ALA A 94 -7.66 -13.99 11.86
C ALA A 94 -6.96 -14.24 13.22
N LEU A 95 -7.42 -13.57 14.28
CA LEU A 95 -6.91 -13.80 15.64
C LEU A 95 -7.10 -15.26 16.09
N ASN A 96 -8.30 -15.80 15.92
CA ASN A 96 -8.61 -17.18 16.29
C ASN A 96 -7.73 -18.19 15.53
N GLU A 97 -7.36 -17.93 14.27
CA GLU A 97 -6.45 -18.78 13.52
C GLU A 97 -4.99 -18.62 13.96
N ILE A 98 -4.58 -17.41 14.36
CA ILE A 98 -3.25 -17.14 14.93
C ILE A 98 -3.09 -17.89 16.25
N GLU A 99 -4.08 -17.85 17.14
CA GLU A 99 -4.04 -18.53 18.45
C GLU A 99 -3.94 -20.06 18.35
N LYS A 100 -4.36 -20.65 17.23
CA LYS A 100 -4.19 -22.09 16.95
C LYS A 100 -2.75 -22.45 16.59
N ILE A 101 -1.90 -21.48 16.27
CA ILE A 101 -0.49 -21.69 15.93
C ILE A 101 0.34 -21.61 17.21
N ASN A 102 0.99 -22.70 17.59
CA ASN A 102 1.95 -22.68 18.69
C ASN A 102 3.25 -21.97 18.26
N THR A 103 3.40 -20.71 18.63
CA THR A 103 4.52 -19.84 18.22
C THR A 103 5.87 -20.24 18.85
N ARG A 104 5.88 -20.99 19.96
CA ARG A 104 7.10 -21.39 20.68
C ARG A 104 7.94 -22.41 19.93
N ASP A 105 7.32 -23.19 19.07
CA ASP A 105 7.96 -24.27 18.31
C ASP A 105 8.23 -23.88 16.84
N LEU A 106 7.97 -22.62 16.47
CA LEU A 106 8.16 -22.15 15.10
C LEU A 106 9.63 -21.81 14.83
N PRO A 107 10.20 -22.27 13.70
CA PRO A 107 11.50 -21.81 13.27
C PRO A 107 11.41 -20.32 12.87
N ASN A 108 12.48 -19.56 13.13
CA ASN A 108 12.68 -18.26 12.48
C ASN A 108 12.83 -18.50 10.96
N PRO A 109 12.16 -17.73 10.06
CA PRO A 109 11.47 -16.45 10.28
C PRO A 109 9.94 -16.53 10.51
N LEU A 110 9.35 -17.73 10.58
CA LEU A 110 7.90 -17.91 10.64
C LEU A 110 7.31 -17.36 11.95
N ALA A 111 8.01 -17.49 13.07
CA ALA A 111 7.65 -16.85 14.33
C ALA A 111 7.46 -15.33 14.18
N GLY A 112 8.38 -14.65 13.48
CA GLY A 112 8.31 -13.21 13.24
C GLY A 112 7.14 -12.80 12.33
N ILE A 113 6.77 -13.67 11.37
CA ILE A 113 5.60 -13.45 10.50
C ILE A 113 4.31 -13.48 11.32
N VAL A 114 4.11 -14.55 12.10
CA VAL A 114 2.91 -14.72 12.94
C VAL A 114 2.82 -13.60 13.97
N ALA A 115 3.91 -13.27 14.67
CA ALA A 115 3.95 -12.18 15.63
C ALA A 115 3.67 -10.79 15.00
N THR A 116 3.97 -10.60 13.71
CA THR A 116 3.61 -9.36 13.00
C THR A 116 2.11 -9.30 12.72
N MET A 117 1.50 -10.42 12.31
CA MET A 117 0.05 -10.52 12.09
C MET A 117 -0.72 -10.36 13.40
N GLU A 118 -0.28 -11.02 14.47
CA GLU A 118 -0.89 -10.94 15.80
C GLU A 118 -0.93 -9.51 16.31
N ARG A 119 0.22 -8.81 16.25
CA ARG A 119 0.30 -7.40 16.64
C ARG A 119 -0.62 -6.51 15.80
N TYR A 120 -0.61 -6.68 14.49
CA TYR A 120 -1.46 -5.93 13.58
C TYR A 120 -2.96 -6.12 13.92
N VAL A 121 -3.40 -7.35 14.16
CA VAL A 121 -4.77 -7.65 14.56
C VAL A 121 -5.07 -7.06 15.94
N GLY A 122 -4.13 -7.16 16.87
CA GLY A 122 -4.19 -6.53 18.20
C GLY A 122 -4.49 -5.04 18.09
N TRP A 123 -3.70 -4.28 17.33
CA TRP A 123 -3.92 -2.84 17.12
C TRP A 123 -5.34 -2.57 16.60
N CYS A 124 -5.79 -3.31 15.61
CA CYS A 124 -7.10 -3.09 15.01
C CYS A 124 -8.25 -3.41 15.97
N LEU A 125 -8.10 -4.40 16.86
CA LEU A 125 -9.17 -4.84 17.76
C LEU A 125 -9.20 -4.09 19.09
N THR A 126 -8.05 -3.71 19.64
CA THR A 126 -7.96 -3.06 20.96
C THR A 126 -7.86 -1.55 20.88
N GLN A 127 -7.53 -1.01 19.70
CA GLN A 127 -7.13 0.39 19.51
C GLN A 127 -5.88 0.79 20.32
N ASP A 128 -5.22 -0.18 20.93
CA ASP A 128 -4.08 0.05 21.80
C ASP A 128 -2.80 0.19 20.97
N ARG A 129 -2.27 1.41 20.95
CA ARG A 129 -1.02 1.75 20.27
C ARG A 129 0.22 1.37 21.09
N SER A 130 0.05 0.96 22.34
CA SER A 130 1.10 0.57 23.28
C SER A 130 1.37 -0.93 23.31
N THR A 131 0.42 -1.76 22.85
CA THR A 131 0.61 -3.21 22.73
C THR A 131 1.56 -3.55 21.58
N GLY A 132 2.84 -3.65 21.92
CA GLY A 132 3.83 -4.38 21.14
C GLY A 132 4.80 -3.48 20.40
N LYS A 133 5.88 -3.09 21.09
CA LYS A 133 7.14 -2.72 20.41
C LYS A 133 7.43 -3.78 19.36
N VAL A 134 7.56 -3.37 18.11
CA VAL A 134 8.21 -4.22 17.13
C VAL A 134 9.66 -4.29 17.57
N GLU A 135 10.10 -5.44 18.10
CA GLU A 135 11.53 -5.78 18.04
C GLU A 135 11.87 -5.83 16.55
N THR A 136 12.16 -4.65 15.99
CA THR A 136 12.63 -4.54 14.63
C THR A 136 14.05 -5.09 14.67
N LEU A 137 14.33 -6.06 13.80
CA LEU A 137 15.69 -6.43 13.41
C LEU A 137 16.48 -5.26 12.77
N ILE A 138 15.87 -4.08 12.70
CA ILE A 138 16.45 -2.86 12.16
C ILE A 138 16.21 -1.75 13.18
N SER A 139 17.31 -1.22 13.73
CA SER A 139 17.35 -0.17 14.76
C SER A 139 16.24 0.87 14.60
N THR A 140 15.29 0.89 15.54
CA THR A 140 14.60 2.13 15.87
C THR A 140 15.62 2.98 16.61
N LYS A 141 15.95 4.15 16.08
CA LYS A 141 16.69 5.14 16.87
C LYS A 141 15.72 5.62 17.93
N GLU A 142 16.09 5.59 19.20
CA GLU A 142 15.23 6.02 20.32
C GLU A 142 14.67 7.44 20.05
N ASP A 143 15.49 8.31 19.46
CA ASP A 143 15.13 9.66 19.01
C ASP A 143 13.92 9.72 18.05
N TRP A 144 13.63 8.67 17.28
CA TRP A 144 12.48 8.63 16.35
C TRP A 144 11.16 8.47 17.10
N GLU A 145 11.10 7.50 18.02
CA GLU A 145 9.88 7.26 18.81
C GLU A 145 9.55 8.52 19.62
N ASP A 146 10.54 9.10 20.30
CA ASP A 146 10.39 10.36 21.04
C ASP A 146 9.94 11.53 20.16
N PHE A 147 10.32 11.52 18.88
CA PHE A 147 9.96 12.56 17.93
C PHE A 147 8.48 12.48 17.50
N VAL A 148 7.89 11.29 17.36
CA VAL A 148 6.51 11.14 16.83
C VAL A 148 5.47 10.70 17.85
N GLN A 149 5.89 10.11 18.97
CA GLN A 149 4.97 9.51 19.94
C GLN A 149 3.95 10.53 20.46
N GLY A 150 2.67 10.17 20.38
CA GLY A 150 1.54 10.98 20.84
C GLY A 150 1.21 12.21 19.98
N ARG A 151 2.02 12.52 18.96
CA ARG A 151 1.84 13.70 18.10
C ARG A 151 0.91 13.42 16.93
N ASP A 152 0.23 14.47 16.48
CA ASP A 152 -0.46 14.47 15.19
C ASP A 152 0.57 14.55 14.06
N VAL A 153 0.50 13.62 13.11
CA VAL A 153 1.38 13.57 11.95
C VAL A 153 0.54 13.62 10.67
N LEU A 154 0.64 14.74 9.96
CA LEU A 154 0.00 14.93 8.66
C LEU A 154 0.82 14.22 7.59
N ILE A 155 0.29 13.13 7.03
CA ILE A 155 0.84 12.46 5.85
C ILE A 155 0.28 13.18 4.62
N TYR A 156 1.11 14.03 4.00
CA TYR A 156 0.74 14.75 2.79
C TYR A 156 1.14 13.93 1.57
N GLY A 157 0.18 13.14 1.08
CA GLY A 157 0.28 12.36 -0.13
C GLY A 157 0.37 13.22 -1.40
N PRO A 158 0.58 12.62 -2.58
CA PRO A 158 0.84 13.35 -3.82
C PRO A 158 -0.40 13.80 -4.59
N GLY A 159 -1.61 13.39 -4.18
CA GLY A 159 -2.87 13.70 -4.84
C GLY A 159 -3.36 15.13 -4.61
N GLN A 160 -4.56 15.41 -5.11
CA GLN A 160 -5.25 16.69 -4.92
C GLN A 160 -5.70 16.86 -3.46
N VAL A 161 -5.63 18.09 -2.96
CA VAL A 161 -6.09 18.45 -1.60
C VAL A 161 -6.68 19.84 -1.63
N ASP A 162 -7.87 19.98 -1.04
CA ASP A 162 -8.61 21.25 -1.07
C ASP A 162 -8.46 22.07 0.22
N ARG A 163 -8.18 21.40 1.36
CA ARG A 163 -8.10 22.04 2.68
C ARG A 163 -7.26 21.25 3.66
N LEU A 164 -6.69 21.95 4.65
CA LEU A 164 -6.07 21.31 5.80
C LEU A 164 -7.10 20.88 6.84
N PRO A 165 -6.86 19.76 7.53
CA PRO A 165 -7.57 19.43 8.75
C PRO A 165 -7.22 20.39 9.90
N SER A 166 -8.10 20.44 10.90
CA SER A 166 -7.80 21.07 12.18
C SER A 166 -6.91 20.15 13.01
N LEU A 167 -5.59 20.33 12.95
CA LEU A 167 -4.61 19.58 13.75
C LEU A 167 -4.16 20.36 14.98
N GLY A 168 -3.65 19.63 15.99
CA GLY A 168 -3.06 20.24 17.17
C GLY A 168 -1.89 21.16 16.84
N LYS A 169 -1.63 22.15 17.72
CA LYS A 169 -0.43 22.97 17.62
C LYS A 169 0.81 22.07 17.71
N GLY A 170 1.73 22.22 16.77
CA GLY A 170 2.96 21.42 16.73
C GLY A 170 2.83 20.07 16.01
N PHE A 171 1.79 19.85 15.20
CA PHE A 171 1.73 18.70 14.29
C PHE A 171 2.97 18.64 13.40
N VAL A 172 3.31 17.43 12.97
CA VAL A 172 4.47 17.13 12.11
C VAL A 172 3.98 16.84 10.70
N VAL A 173 4.73 17.25 9.67
CA VAL A 173 4.41 16.98 8.26
C VAL A 173 5.31 15.89 7.72
N ALA A 174 4.70 14.78 7.30
CA ALA A 174 5.34 13.69 6.57
C ALA A 174 4.99 13.75 5.08
N ARG A 175 5.97 13.57 4.20
CA ARG A 175 5.78 13.53 2.75
C ARG A 175 6.40 12.30 2.10
N ILE A 176 5.95 11.97 0.91
CA ILE A 176 6.44 10.83 0.13
C ILE A 176 7.38 11.31 -0.98
N MET A 177 8.66 10.95 -0.88
CA MET A 177 9.64 11.21 -1.93
C MET A 177 9.42 10.25 -3.11
N GLY A 178 9.36 10.82 -4.31
CA GLY A 178 9.35 10.08 -5.56
C GLY A 178 10.58 10.40 -6.42
N PRO A 179 10.81 9.64 -7.50
CA PRO A 179 11.84 9.97 -8.49
C PRO A 179 11.70 11.42 -8.96
N GLY A 180 12.76 12.22 -8.81
CA GLY A 180 12.80 13.63 -9.18
C GLY A 180 12.01 14.61 -8.29
N VAL A 181 11.36 14.14 -7.22
CA VAL A 181 10.56 14.97 -6.31
C VAL A 181 11.13 14.85 -4.89
N TYR A 182 12.06 15.74 -4.56
CA TYR A 182 12.84 15.74 -3.31
C TYR A 182 12.68 17.05 -2.50
N ARG A 183 12.03 18.06 -3.07
CA ARG A 183 11.60 19.30 -2.42
C ARG A 183 10.22 19.69 -2.91
N TRP A 184 9.40 20.19 -2.01
CA TRP A 184 8.11 20.78 -2.32
C TRP A 184 8.25 22.29 -2.24
N SER A 185 7.96 22.99 -3.33
CA SER A 185 8.15 24.45 -3.44
C SER A 185 6.99 25.13 -4.15
N SER A 186 5.80 24.55 -4.04
CA SER A 186 4.60 25.09 -4.67
C SER A 186 4.02 26.25 -3.87
N GLY A 187 3.51 27.27 -4.56
CA GLY A 187 2.74 28.35 -3.93
C GLY A 187 1.39 27.89 -3.39
N ASP A 188 0.84 26.82 -3.98
CA ASP A 188 -0.45 26.24 -3.60
C ASP A 188 -0.31 25.15 -2.52
N ASP A 189 0.89 25.00 -1.94
CA ASP A 189 1.14 24.04 -0.88
C ASP A 189 0.47 24.49 0.43
N LEU A 190 -0.53 23.73 0.87
CA LEU A 190 -1.35 24.09 2.02
C LEU A 190 -0.57 24.23 3.35
N VAL A 191 0.59 23.59 3.49
CA VAL A 191 1.47 23.72 4.67
C VAL A 191 2.68 24.60 4.42
N GLY A 192 2.64 25.45 3.39
CA GLY A 192 3.71 26.41 3.09
C GLY A 192 5.05 25.73 2.84
N ASN A 193 5.05 24.58 2.16
CA ASN A 193 6.22 23.76 1.83
C ASN A 193 6.91 23.11 3.05
N ARG A 194 6.31 23.19 4.24
CA ARG A 194 6.81 22.51 5.43
C ARG A 194 6.91 21.00 5.18
N THR A 195 8.03 20.42 5.58
CA THR A 195 8.30 18.98 5.57
C THR A 195 9.24 18.67 6.72
N ASP A 196 8.81 17.82 7.65
CA ASP A 196 9.63 17.40 8.79
C ASP A 196 10.14 15.95 8.59
N ILE A 197 9.28 15.07 8.04
CA ILE A 197 9.57 13.66 7.78
C ILE A 197 9.46 13.39 6.27
N VAL A 198 10.40 12.65 5.70
CA VAL A 198 10.34 12.16 4.33
C VAL A 198 10.38 10.65 4.29
N TYR A 199 9.39 10.03 3.66
CA TYR A 199 9.37 8.61 3.36
C TYR A 199 9.86 8.36 1.93
N SER A 200 10.80 7.43 1.76
CA SER A 200 11.37 7.08 0.45
C SER A 200 11.62 5.59 0.27
N ILE A 201 11.82 5.18 -0.97
CA ILE A 201 12.41 3.88 -1.33
C ILE A 201 13.93 4.01 -1.49
N PRO A 202 14.69 2.90 -1.36
CA PRO A 202 16.16 2.89 -1.52
C PRO A 202 16.62 3.40 -2.89
N GLU A 203 15.89 3.06 -3.95
CA GLU A 203 16.22 3.40 -5.33
C GLU A 203 16.31 4.92 -5.52
N ASN A 204 15.38 5.69 -4.95
CA ASN A 204 15.45 7.16 -4.99
C ASN A 204 16.69 7.70 -4.26
N ILE A 205 17.17 7.02 -3.22
CA ILE A 205 18.37 7.43 -2.46
C ILE A 205 19.63 7.11 -3.26
N GLU A 206 19.63 6.00 -3.99
CA GLU A 206 20.72 5.62 -4.91
C GLU A 206 20.79 6.58 -6.10
N ASP A 207 19.65 6.91 -6.71
CA ASP A 207 19.54 7.91 -7.78
C ASP A 207 20.04 9.28 -7.30
N ALA A 208 19.63 9.69 -6.10
CA ALA A 208 20.10 10.93 -5.47
C ALA A 208 21.61 10.98 -5.19
N ARG A 209 22.30 9.83 -5.18
CA ARG A 209 23.76 9.74 -4.98
C ARG A 209 24.54 9.63 -6.28
N SER A 210 23.92 9.13 -7.35
CA SER A 210 24.58 8.84 -8.62
C SER A 210 24.62 10.06 -9.55
N GLU A 211 23.57 10.87 -9.54
CA GLU A 211 23.55 12.19 -10.19
C GLU A 211 24.38 13.17 -9.33
N GLU A 212 25.14 14.12 -9.90
CA GLU A 212 25.96 15.12 -9.18
C GLU A 212 25.12 16.05 -8.25
N SER A 213 24.56 15.48 -7.18
CA SER A 213 23.35 15.96 -6.53
C SER A 213 23.62 16.38 -5.09
N GLY A 214 24.65 17.21 -4.88
CA GLY A 214 24.82 17.93 -3.61
C GLY A 214 23.48 18.54 -3.15
N ARG A 215 22.69 19.07 -4.10
CA ARG A 215 21.36 19.65 -3.86
C ARG A 215 20.32 18.67 -3.27
N VAL A 216 20.34 17.39 -3.64
CA VAL A 216 19.37 16.41 -3.12
C VAL A 216 19.79 15.96 -1.73
N LEU A 217 21.08 15.67 -1.52
CA LEU A 217 21.62 15.39 -0.19
C LEU A 217 21.43 16.58 0.76
N ASP A 218 21.63 17.81 0.28
CA ASP A 218 21.37 19.06 1.02
C ASP A 218 19.88 19.19 1.37
N ALA A 219 18.97 18.77 0.48
CA ALA A 219 17.54 18.73 0.79
C ALA A 219 17.24 17.72 1.90
N LEU A 220 17.77 16.49 1.77
CA LEU A 220 17.58 15.42 2.75
C LEU A 220 18.15 15.76 4.13
N ALA A 221 19.25 16.53 4.18
CA ALA A 221 19.85 17.01 5.42
C ALA A 221 19.00 18.05 6.17
N GLN A 222 18.06 18.73 5.49
CA GLN A 222 17.19 19.74 6.10
C GLN A 222 16.00 19.12 6.83
N TYR A 223 15.62 17.89 6.52
CA TYR A 223 14.50 17.21 7.16
C TYR A 223 14.89 16.66 8.52
N SER A 224 13.95 16.66 9.47
CA SER A 224 14.16 16.06 10.79
C SER A 224 14.37 14.55 10.67
N TRP A 225 13.64 13.90 9.76
CA TRP A 225 13.77 12.46 9.53
C TRP A 225 13.62 12.06 8.07
N VAL A 226 14.49 11.13 7.63
CA VAL A 226 14.43 10.44 6.34
C VAL A 226 14.20 8.95 6.59
N CYS A 227 12.98 8.50 6.34
CA CYS A 227 12.48 7.16 6.56
C CYS A 227 12.56 6.35 5.26
N VAL A 228 13.52 5.43 5.17
CA VAL A 228 13.80 4.66 3.94
C VAL A 228 13.27 3.24 4.07
N LYS A 229 12.42 2.83 3.13
CA LYS A 229 11.81 1.49 3.08
C LYS A 229 12.89 0.39 3.02
N LYS A 230 12.76 -0.66 3.85
CA LYS A 230 13.65 -1.85 3.96
C LYS A 230 15.05 -1.61 4.54
N THR A 231 15.70 -0.49 4.25
CA THR A 231 17.11 -0.28 4.59
C THR A 231 17.35 1.18 4.92
N ASP A 232 18.32 1.47 5.80
CA ASP A 232 18.83 2.82 5.97
C ASP A 232 19.92 3.06 4.92
N ALA A 233 19.49 3.30 3.68
CA ALA A 233 20.42 3.52 2.57
C ALA A 233 21.26 4.81 2.77
N LEU A 234 20.68 5.84 3.40
CA LEU A 234 21.31 7.16 3.58
C LEU A 234 22.38 7.15 4.68
N ARG A 235 22.17 6.40 5.78
CA ARG A 235 23.12 6.23 6.90
C ARG A 235 23.57 7.54 7.56
N THR A 236 22.67 8.50 7.72
CA THR A 236 22.90 9.77 8.42
C THR A 236 22.28 9.76 9.82
N SER A 237 22.57 10.78 10.63
CA SER A 237 21.96 10.92 11.96
C SER A 237 20.43 11.06 11.88
N ASN A 238 19.92 11.74 10.86
CA ASN A 238 18.50 11.95 10.61
C ASN A 238 17.83 10.88 9.72
N SER A 239 18.48 9.75 9.41
CA SER A 239 17.85 8.68 8.62
C SER A 239 17.57 7.41 9.43
N ARG A 240 16.58 6.64 8.98
CA ARG A 240 16.25 5.32 9.54
C ARG A 240 15.66 4.40 8.49
N ALA A 241 15.77 3.10 8.73
CA ALA A 241 15.09 2.09 7.94
C ALA A 241 13.66 1.83 8.45
N VAL A 242 12.70 1.79 7.54
CA VAL A 242 11.31 1.45 7.86
C VAL A 242 11.05 -0.03 7.58
N ASN A 243 10.52 -0.74 8.57
CA ASN A 243 10.05 -2.10 8.37
C ASN A 243 8.90 -2.09 7.36
N THR A 244 8.98 -2.92 6.34
CA THR A 244 7.95 -3.01 5.29
C THR A 244 6.62 -3.60 5.76
N PHE A 245 6.57 -4.27 6.91
CA PHE A 245 5.41 -5.07 7.31
C PHE A 245 5.01 -6.07 6.21
N SER A 246 5.97 -6.51 5.37
CA SER A 246 5.79 -7.51 4.32
C SER A 246 5.09 -8.79 4.80
N PRO A 247 5.25 -9.25 6.06
CA PRO A 247 4.45 -10.37 6.56
C PRO A 247 2.93 -10.23 6.42
N LEU A 248 2.38 -9.02 6.36
CA LEU A 248 0.94 -8.77 6.18
C LEU A 248 0.45 -8.91 4.74
N TYR A 249 1.38 -8.97 3.78
CA TYR A 249 1.10 -9.05 2.34
C TYR A 249 1.27 -10.50 1.87
N ASP A 250 0.43 -10.94 0.93
CA ASP A 250 0.54 -12.28 0.35
C ASP A 250 1.33 -12.24 -0.96
N ARG A 251 0.92 -11.35 -1.88
CA ARG A 251 1.58 -11.16 -3.18
C ARG A 251 1.98 -9.71 -3.45
N GLY A 252 1.48 -8.78 -2.64
CA GLY A 252 1.77 -7.36 -2.74
C GLY A 252 3.01 -6.92 -1.97
N GLN A 253 3.21 -5.61 -1.94
CA GLN A 253 4.16 -4.95 -1.07
C GLN A 253 3.62 -3.57 -0.72
N PRO A 254 3.94 -3.02 0.46
CA PRO A 254 3.36 -1.77 0.91
C PRO A 254 3.72 -0.63 -0.06
N GLN A 255 2.71 0.15 -0.43
CA GLN A 255 2.89 1.48 -1.00
C GLN A 255 3.36 2.44 0.11
N MET A 256 3.94 3.57 -0.28
CA MET A 256 4.60 4.46 0.69
C MET A 256 3.63 5.12 1.68
N VAL A 257 2.41 5.48 1.25
CA VAL A 257 1.39 6.04 2.17
C VAL A 257 0.93 4.98 3.20
N PRO A 258 0.47 3.78 2.80
CA PRO A 258 0.20 2.70 3.75
C PRO A 258 1.38 2.35 4.65
N LEU A 259 2.61 2.34 4.11
CA LEU A 259 3.82 2.11 4.89
C LEU A 259 4.00 3.17 5.99
N ALA A 260 3.86 4.45 5.63
CA ALA A 260 3.99 5.56 6.57
C ALA A 260 2.90 5.49 7.66
N VAL A 261 1.66 5.17 7.29
CA VAL A 261 0.55 4.97 8.24
C VAL A 261 0.91 3.90 9.27
N VAL A 262 1.33 2.71 8.83
CA VAL A 262 1.67 1.62 9.75
C VAL A 262 2.88 1.98 10.60
N ASP A 263 3.95 2.49 10.00
CA ASP A 263 5.17 2.92 10.71
C ASP A 263 4.85 3.92 11.85
N LEU A 264 4.08 4.96 11.54
CA LEU A 264 3.68 5.99 12.49
C LEU A 264 2.79 5.46 13.61
N ILE A 265 1.82 4.58 13.30
CA ILE A 265 0.99 3.92 14.32
C ILE A 265 1.87 3.08 15.25
N THR A 266 2.80 2.31 14.70
CA THR A 266 3.71 1.49 15.52
C THR A 266 4.65 2.29 16.39
N SER A 267 4.92 3.55 16.02
CA SER A 267 5.70 4.51 16.81
C SER A 267 4.83 5.37 17.74
N GLY A 268 3.54 5.05 17.90
CA GLY A 268 2.62 5.72 18.82
C GLY A 268 2.12 7.09 18.34
N ALA A 269 2.33 7.45 17.07
CA ALA A 269 1.85 8.70 16.49
C ALA A 269 0.36 8.63 16.11
N LYS A 270 -0.22 9.78 15.75
CA LYS A 270 -1.60 9.93 15.25
C LYS A 270 -1.57 10.38 13.78
N PRO A 271 -1.52 9.45 12.82
CA PRO A 271 -1.48 9.81 11.41
C PRO A 271 -2.81 10.38 10.92
N TYR A 272 -2.72 11.45 10.14
CA TYR A 272 -3.82 12.01 9.36
C TYR A 272 -3.40 12.09 7.89
N VAL A 273 -4.13 11.45 6.98
CA VAL A 273 -3.75 11.35 5.56
C VAL A 273 -4.48 12.41 4.73
N ILE A 274 -3.75 13.17 3.92
CA ILE A 274 -4.34 14.03 2.88
C ILE A 274 -3.73 13.72 1.53
N GLY A 275 -4.48 13.95 0.44
CA GLY A 275 -3.96 13.80 -0.92
C GLY A 275 -3.57 12.37 -1.24
N SER A 276 -4.33 11.41 -0.73
CA SER A 276 -4.19 10.00 -1.06
C SER A 276 -5.54 9.31 -0.97
N ASP A 277 -6.05 8.87 -2.10
CA ASP A 277 -7.33 8.20 -2.26
C ASP A 277 -7.17 6.80 -2.86
N PHE A 278 -5.98 6.20 -2.70
CA PHE A 278 -5.62 4.91 -3.28
C PHE A 278 -5.78 4.83 -4.80
N PHE A 279 -5.61 5.96 -5.51
CA PHE A 279 -5.78 6.07 -6.95
C PHE A 279 -7.24 5.96 -7.41
N ALA A 280 -8.21 6.20 -6.51
CA ALA A 280 -9.63 6.17 -6.82
C ALA A 280 -10.07 7.35 -7.70
N SER A 281 -9.40 8.51 -7.66
CA SER A 281 -9.69 9.63 -8.56
C SER A 281 -8.94 9.54 -9.89
N PRO A 282 -9.44 10.21 -10.95
CA PRO A 282 -8.74 10.27 -12.24
C PRO A 282 -7.33 10.86 -12.14
N VAL A 283 -7.14 11.87 -11.29
CA VAL A 283 -5.86 12.60 -11.12
C VAL A 283 -5.09 12.04 -9.94
N ALA A 284 -3.97 11.36 -10.21
CA ALA A 284 -3.16 10.71 -9.18
C ALA A 284 -2.15 11.66 -8.52
N TYR A 285 -1.67 12.67 -9.25
CA TYR A 285 -0.61 13.57 -8.83
C TYR A 285 -1.01 15.02 -9.05
N ARG A 286 -0.87 15.86 -8.02
CA ARG A 286 -0.90 17.32 -8.21
C ARG A 286 0.36 17.79 -8.95
N PRO A 287 0.32 18.91 -9.69
CA PRO A 287 1.43 19.34 -10.55
C PRO A 287 2.80 19.46 -9.87
N SER A 288 2.84 19.76 -8.56
CA SER A 288 4.07 19.86 -7.76
C SER A 288 4.67 18.52 -7.36
N ASP A 289 3.92 17.43 -7.49
CA ASP A 289 4.27 16.09 -7.01
C ASP A 289 4.30 15.05 -8.15
N VAL A 290 4.17 15.52 -9.39
CA VAL A 290 4.39 14.73 -10.59
C VAL A 290 5.85 14.29 -10.64
N ARG A 291 6.06 12.97 -10.70
CA ARG A 291 7.40 12.36 -10.74
C ARG A 291 8.10 12.66 -12.06
N LEU A 292 9.43 12.65 -12.01
CA LEU A 292 10.28 12.75 -13.20
C LEU A 292 10.80 11.35 -13.56
N VAL A 293 10.57 10.95 -14.82
CA VAL A 293 11.02 9.68 -15.39
C VAL A 293 12.43 9.85 -15.93
N GLY A 294 13.39 9.19 -15.30
CA GLY A 294 14.82 9.27 -15.67
C GLY A 294 15.60 10.35 -14.94
N GLY A 295 15.24 10.66 -13.68
CA GLY A 295 16.02 11.56 -12.84
C GLY A 295 15.58 13.03 -12.89
N LEU A 296 16.45 13.93 -12.41
CA LEU A 296 16.18 15.37 -12.33
C LEU A 296 15.88 16.05 -13.69
N ASP A 297 16.45 15.53 -14.76
CA ASP A 297 16.23 15.98 -16.14
C ASP A 297 15.20 15.11 -16.88
N GLY A 298 14.51 14.26 -16.14
CA GLY A 298 13.55 13.29 -16.65
C GLY A 298 12.26 13.92 -17.18
N LYS A 299 11.52 13.15 -18.00
CA LYS A 299 10.19 13.57 -18.46
C LYS A 299 9.22 13.51 -17.30
N ARG A 300 8.41 14.56 -17.11
CA ARG A 300 7.30 14.53 -16.16
C ARG A 300 6.32 13.41 -16.54
N GLN A 301 5.94 12.60 -15.56
CA GLN A 301 4.78 11.72 -15.69
C GLN A 301 3.52 12.54 -16.02
N SER A 302 2.48 11.91 -16.56
CA SER A 302 1.17 12.57 -16.59
C SER A 302 0.64 12.77 -15.16
N ASP A 303 -0.32 13.68 -15.02
CA ASP A 303 -1.12 13.87 -13.80
C ASP A 303 -1.90 12.59 -13.40
N THR A 304 -2.22 11.74 -14.38
CA THR A 304 -2.78 10.40 -14.17
C THR A 304 -1.74 9.37 -13.68
N GLY A 305 -0.45 9.71 -13.61
CA GLY A 305 0.62 8.83 -13.13
C GLY A 305 1.20 7.86 -14.16
N SER A 306 0.93 8.07 -15.45
CA SER A 306 1.42 7.25 -16.57
C SER A 306 2.73 7.79 -17.14
N ASN A 307 3.57 6.90 -17.68
CA ASN A 307 4.75 7.24 -18.49
C ASN A 307 4.42 7.30 -19.99
N GLY A 308 3.14 7.20 -20.36
CA GLY A 308 2.66 7.10 -21.74
C GLY A 308 2.27 5.69 -22.17
N GLY A 309 2.45 4.68 -21.31
CA GLY A 309 1.97 3.31 -21.56
C GLY A 309 0.52 3.12 -21.16
N SER A 310 -0.22 2.32 -21.93
CA SER A 310 -1.66 2.06 -21.73
C SER A 310 -1.99 1.38 -20.39
N PHE A 311 -1.02 0.74 -19.73
CA PHE A 311 -1.21 -0.03 -18.51
C PHE A 311 -0.26 0.36 -17.37
N ASP A 312 0.45 1.49 -17.47
CA ASP A 312 1.50 1.83 -16.50
C ASP A 312 0.94 1.93 -15.08
N ARG A 313 -0.20 2.61 -14.92
CA ARG A 313 -0.87 2.80 -13.63
C ARG A 313 -1.45 1.50 -13.08
N THR A 314 -2.18 0.75 -13.90
CA THR A 314 -2.81 -0.52 -13.50
C THR A 314 -1.77 -1.59 -13.17
N SER A 315 -0.66 -1.63 -13.92
CA SER A 315 0.48 -2.52 -13.65
C SER A 315 1.21 -2.15 -12.36
N LEU A 316 1.34 -0.86 -12.05
CA LEU A 316 1.88 -0.40 -10.77
C LEU A 316 0.95 -0.78 -9.60
N MET A 317 -0.36 -0.59 -9.75
CA MET A 317 -1.35 -1.02 -8.74
C MET A 317 -1.30 -2.54 -8.52
N ALA A 318 -1.16 -3.32 -9.59
CA ALA A 318 -1.04 -4.78 -9.52
C ALA A 318 0.29 -5.29 -8.97
N SER A 319 1.39 -4.55 -9.15
CA SER A 319 2.69 -4.91 -8.58
C SER A 319 2.73 -4.74 -7.06
N HIS A 320 2.04 -3.72 -6.55
CA HIS A 320 1.87 -3.48 -5.12
C HIS A 320 0.71 -4.26 -4.49
N ASN A 321 -0.21 -4.78 -5.32
CA ASN A 321 -1.51 -5.29 -4.93
C ASN A 321 -2.32 -4.24 -4.15
N ILE A 322 -3.02 -3.38 -4.89
CA ILE A 322 -3.79 -2.27 -4.32
C ILE A 322 -4.87 -2.75 -3.33
N VAL A 323 -5.42 -3.94 -3.54
CA VAL A 323 -6.41 -4.55 -2.63
C VAL A 323 -5.79 -4.79 -1.26
N GLU A 324 -4.61 -5.41 -1.19
CA GLU A 324 -3.93 -5.68 0.08
C GLU A 324 -3.60 -4.37 0.81
N ASN A 325 -3.11 -3.36 0.09
CA ASN A 325 -2.76 -2.04 0.66
C ASN A 325 -3.99 -1.31 1.21
N TRP A 326 -5.08 -1.28 0.44
CA TRP A 326 -6.33 -0.63 0.83
C TRP A 326 -6.96 -1.37 2.01
N SER A 327 -7.10 -2.71 1.95
CA SER A 327 -7.76 -3.48 3.01
C SER A 327 -7.03 -3.35 4.35
N LEU A 328 -5.69 -3.38 4.35
CA LEU A 328 -4.93 -3.16 5.57
C LEU A 328 -5.11 -1.74 6.11
N THR A 329 -5.12 -0.73 5.25
CA THR A 329 -5.35 0.66 5.70
C THR A 329 -6.78 0.86 6.22
N LYS A 330 -7.77 0.24 5.56
CA LYS A 330 -9.17 0.27 5.96
C LYS A 330 -9.40 -0.33 7.34
N ASN A 331 -8.80 -1.48 7.65
CA ASN A 331 -8.87 -2.06 8.99
C ASN A 331 -8.36 -1.10 10.08
N LEU A 332 -7.27 -0.36 9.80
CA LEU A 332 -6.72 0.64 10.73
C LEU A 332 -7.62 1.88 10.84
N PHE A 333 -8.25 2.29 9.73
CA PHE A 333 -9.23 3.38 9.71
C PHE A 333 -10.48 3.02 10.52
N GLU A 334 -11.05 1.82 10.32
CA GLU A 334 -12.21 1.32 11.07
C GLU A 334 -11.90 1.16 12.57
N ALA A 335 -10.64 0.90 12.92
CA ALA A 335 -10.16 0.90 14.30
C ALA A 335 -9.93 2.32 14.88
N GLY A 336 -10.08 3.39 14.11
CA GLY A 336 -9.82 4.76 14.54
C GLY A 336 -8.34 5.09 14.74
N LEU A 337 -7.43 4.31 14.15
CA LEU A 337 -5.98 4.50 14.27
C LEU A 337 -5.41 5.49 13.25
N VAL A 338 -6.11 5.69 12.14
CA VAL A 338 -5.80 6.66 11.09
C VAL A 338 -7.08 7.36 10.65
N SER A 339 -6.99 8.63 10.31
CA SER A 339 -8.05 9.41 9.67
C SER A 339 -7.49 10.14 8.45
N GLY A 340 -8.33 10.84 7.69
CA GLY A 340 -7.85 11.57 6.52
C GLY A 340 -8.80 12.64 6.02
N ASP A 341 -8.45 13.28 4.92
CA ASP A 341 -9.35 14.20 4.21
C ASP A 341 -10.58 13.47 3.65
N SER A 342 -11.51 14.24 3.08
CA SER A 342 -12.75 13.69 2.54
C SER A 342 -12.51 12.64 1.45
N GLY A 343 -11.47 12.79 0.63
CA GLY A 343 -11.15 11.81 -0.41
C GLY A 343 -10.63 10.49 0.16
N PHE A 344 -9.75 10.57 1.17
CA PHE A 344 -9.30 9.39 1.91
C PHE A 344 -10.47 8.70 2.63
N GLU A 345 -11.28 9.46 3.37
CA GLU A 345 -12.40 8.93 4.15
C GLU A 345 -13.45 8.28 3.24
N GLU A 346 -13.81 8.92 2.12
CA GLU A 346 -14.74 8.37 1.13
C GLU A 346 -14.26 6.99 0.66
N VAL A 347 -12.99 6.88 0.25
CA VAL A 347 -12.42 5.61 -0.23
C VAL A 347 -12.35 4.55 0.87
N MET A 348 -12.15 4.94 2.13
CA MET A 348 -12.19 3.99 3.25
C MET A 348 -13.60 3.51 3.59
N THR A 349 -14.66 4.27 3.24
CA THR A 349 -16.05 3.85 3.47
C THR A 349 -16.58 2.85 2.45
N HIS A 350 -15.96 2.76 1.27
CA HIS A 350 -16.35 1.78 0.26
C HIS A 350 -16.17 0.33 0.74
N SER A 351 -17.01 -0.55 0.19
CA SER A 351 -16.71 -1.98 0.13
C SER A 351 -15.64 -2.23 -0.93
N LEU A 352 -14.98 -3.39 -0.83
CA LEU A 352 -13.96 -3.76 -1.82
C LEU A 352 -14.54 -3.88 -3.23
N SER A 353 -15.80 -4.30 -3.38
CA SER A 353 -16.47 -4.38 -4.68
C SER A 353 -16.68 -3.01 -5.29
N GLU A 354 -17.23 -2.06 -4.51
CA GLU A 354 -17.45 -0.68 -4.98
C GLU A 354 -16.14 -0.03 -5.40
N LEU A 355 -15.06 -0.24 -4.64
CA LEU A 355 -13.74 0.28 -5.00
C LEU A 355 -13.21 -0.30 -6.32
N MET A 356 -13.42 -1.60 -6.57
CA MET A 356 -13.02 -2.19 -7.84
C MET A 356 -13.83 -1.65 -9.02
N ASP A 357 -15.13 -1.39 -8.82
CA ASP A 357 -15.98 -0.78 -9.85
C ASP A 357 -15.53 0.65 -10.17
N ILE A 358 -15.11 1.42 -9.17
CA ILE A 358 -14.50 2.76 -9.36
C ILE A 358 -13.21 2.64 -10.18
N TYR A 359 -12.33 1.69 -9.87
CA TYR A 359 -11.12 1.48 -10.65
C TYR A 359 -11.41 1.03 -12.09
N ASP A 360 -12.40 0.16 -12.32
CA ASP A 360 -12.82 -0.22 -13.67
C ASP A 360 -13.33 1.00 -14.45
N ALA A 361 -14.11 1.88 -13.80
CA ALA A 361 -14.64 3.09 -14.44
C ALA A 361 -13.54 4.11 -14.81
N HIS A 362 -12.55 4.30 -13.96
CA HIS A 362 -11.51 5.33 -14.17
C HIS A 362 -10.26 4.83 -14.88
N LEU A 363 -9.93 3.54 -14.74
CA LEU A 363 -8.67 2.94 -15.19
C LEU A 363 -8.88 1.75 -16.13
N GLY A 364 -10.11 1.24 -16.26
CA GLY A 364 -10.46 0.26 -17.27
C GLY A 364 -10.30 0.88 -18.66
N ILE A 365 -9.49 0.26 -19.52
CA ILE A 365 -9.30 0.78 -20.87
C ILE A 365 -10.59 0.59 -21.68
N SER A 366 -11.21 1.71 -22.08
CA SER A 366 -12.16 1.73 -23.20
C SER A 366 -11.40 1.46 -24.50
N ARG A 367 -11.27 0.19 -24.89
CA ARG A 367 -10.74 -0.17 -26.21
C ARG A 367 -11.89 -0.11 -27.21
N ILE A 368 -11.73 0.75 -28.23
CA ILE A 368 -12.64 0.97 -29.35
C ILE A 368 -12.68 -0.28 -30.22
#